data_AF-A0A9P9PPH0-F1
#
_entry.id   AF-A0A9P9PPH0-F1
#
_cell.length_a   1.000
_cell.length_b   1.000
_cell.length_c   1.000
_cell.angle_alpha   90.00
_cell.angle_beta   90.00
_cell.angle_gamma   90.00
#
_symmetry.space_group_name_H-M   'P 1'
#
loop_
_entity.id
_entity.type
_entity.pdbx_description
1 polymer ?
#
loop_
_entity_poly.entity_id
_entity_poly.type
_entity_poly.pdbx_seq_one_letter_code
_entity_poly.pdbx_strand_id
1 'polypeptide(L)'
;MSDSVPCHQPYEPQAPRAEGDTVVLHIGRGSETEHITASVALLCRGSEYFYDRLSNRDADMTHLPLSFPSEAPALFCVFLTFLTTGELRHSNLRSSTRPDIAMAFIVELFAFSAEFSATTFRNALLDAFFLHLASPALRLRDVPVCAVYEATSSSSSLRDMLVTVVVNTGDVKDVERCEDRLPKRFLVDCLKAAEEDDIVPFGKSSREGREWMDWKMERVCKEYHVHHEDDEDDDMMLDNDGDKDMDGDDRDDGRDRGEGEIGGKGKLGISEKTQRELAFIEGMRKLNIRY
;
A
#
# COMPACT_ATOMS: atom_id res chain seq x y z
N MET A 1 -3.73 18.51 9.36
CA MET A 1 -3.94 17.16 8.80
C MET A 1 -3.18 16.19 9.68
N SER A 2 -3.71 14.98 9.86
CA SER A 2 -3.01 13.92 10.60
C SER A 2 -1.64 13.68 9.97
N ASP A 3 -0.64 13.37 10.78
CA ASP A 3 0.70 13.01 10.30
C ASP A 3 0.80 11.51 9.94
N SER A 4 -0.28 10.74 10.16
CA SER A 4 -0.37 9.31 9.86
C SER A 4 -1.75 8.92 9.36
N VAL A 5 -1.77 7.86 8.56
CA VAL A 5 -2.99 7.15 8.14
C VAL A 5 -3.40 6.19 9.26
N PRO A 6 -4.67 6.19 9.72
CA PRO A 6 -5.16 5.19 10.65
C PRO A 6 -5.08 3.79 10.04
N CYS A 7 -4.48 2.85 10.77
CA CYS A 7 -4.37 1.45 10.39
C CYS A 7 -4.83 0.57 11.56
N HIS A 8 -5.60 -0.48 11.29
CA HIS A 8 -6.06 -1.40 12.34
C HIS A 8 -4.97 -2.38 12.79
N GLN A 9 -3.90 -2.55 12.00
CA GLN A 9 -2.71 -3.33 12.32
C GLN A 9 -1.46 -2.50 12.05
N PRO A 10 -1.20 -1.47 12.88
CA PRO A 10 -0.01 -0.66 12.73
C PRO A 10 1.23 -1.54 12.89
N TYR A 11 2.29 -1.23 12.15
CA TYR A 11 3.57 -1.90 12.35
C TYR A 11 4.10 -1.59 13.75
N GLU A 12 4.38 -2.63 14.53
CA GLU A 12 4.98 -2.50 15.85
C GLU A 12 6.48 -2.86 15.79
N PRO A 13 7.37 -1.86 15.93
CA PRO A 13 8.81 -2.12 15.98
C PRO A 13 9.12 -2.93 17.22
N GLN A 14 9.88 -4.01 17.05
CA GLN A 14 10.37 -4.75 18.21
C GLN A 14 11.72 -4.19 18.68
N ALA A 15 11.89 -4.17 20.00
CA ALA A 15 13.17 -3.87 20.60
C ALA A 15 14.26 -4.83 20.05
N PRO A 16 15.45 -4.32 19.70
CA PRO A 16 16.56 -5.16 19.28
C PRO A 16 16.85 -6.19 20.36
N ARG A 17 16.79 -7.49 20.02
CA ARG A 17 17.32 -8.53 20.90
C ARG A 17 18.84 -8.52 20.76
N ALA A 18 19.54 -8.46 21.88
CA ALA A 18 21.01 -8.38 21.91
C ALA A 18 21.71 -9.66 21.39
N GLU A 19 20.98 -10.77 21.34
CA GLU A 19 21.51 -12.08 20.93
C GLU A 19 20.60 -12.66 19.84
N GLY A 20 21.15 -12.85 18.64
CA GLY A 20 20.43 -13.47 17.53
C GLY A 20 21.34 -13.68 16.33
N ASP A 21 21.00 -14.67 15.51
CA ASP A 21 21.71 -14.98 14.28
C ASP A 21 21.68 -13.78 13.32
N THR A 22 22.82 -13.51 12.67
CA THR A 22 22.94 -12.47 11.64
C THR A 22 23.32 -13.08 10.30
N VAL A 23 22.94 -12.41 9.23
CA VAL A 23 23.30 -12.75 7.86
C VAL A 23 23.92 -11.54 7.18
N VAL A 24 24.88 -11.79 6.28
CA VAL A 24 25.50 -10.74 5.45
C VAL A 24 24.77 -10.71 4.11
N LEU A 25 24.20 -9.56 3.78
CA LEU A 25 23.56 -9.25 2.50
C LEU A 25 24.58 -8.55 1.60
N HIS A 26 24.80 -9.08 0.39
CA HIS A 26 25.67 -8.52 -0.64
C HIS A 26 24.79 -7.85 -1.68
N ILE A 27 24.72 -6.52 -1.68
CA ILE A 27 23.73 -5.76 -2.45
C ILE A 27 24.45 -4.88 -3.47
N GLY A 28 23.96 -4.83 -4.70
CA GLY A 28 24.55 -4.04 -5.78
C GLY A 28 25.67 -4.77 -6.55
N ARG A 29 26.20 -4.12 -7.60
CA ARG A 29 27.15 -4.74 -8.54
C ARG A 29 28.46 -3.97 -8.64
N GLY A 30 29.57 -4.72 -8.70
CA GLY A 30 30.88 -4.16 -9.03
C GLY A 30 31.41 -3.27 -7.90
N SER A 31 31.77 -2.02 -8.22
CA SER A 31 32.27 -1.06 -7.24
C SER A 31 31.18 -0.48 -6.32
N GLU A 32 29.91 -0.71 -6.63
CA GLU A 32 28.76 -0.26 -5.84
C GLU A 32 28.21 -1.36 -4.93
N THR A 33 28.90 -2.50 -4.83
CA THR A 33 28.49 -3.57 -3.94
C THR A 33 28.71 -3.15 -2.47
N GLU A 34 27.65 -3.20 -1.68
CA GLU A 34 27.68 -3.00 -0.24
C GLU A 34 27.40 -4.31 0.51
N HIS A 35 28.01 -4.44 1.68
CA HIS A 35 27.81 -5.57 2.57
C HIS A 35 27.06 -5.09 3.81
N ILE A 36 25.81 -5.55 3.97
CA ILE A 36 24.95 -5.14 5.08
C ILE A 36 24.69 -6.35 5.97
N THR A 37 25.08 -6.26 7.24
CA THR A 37 24.77 -7.29 8.24
C THR A 37 23.40 -7.01 8.85
N ALA A 38 22.50 -7.99 8.81
CA ALA A 38 21.15 -7.88 9.34
C ALA A 38 20.80 -9.05 10.25
N SER A 39 19.91 -8.83 11.22
CA SER A 39 19.36 -9.89 12.07
C SER A 39 18.42 -10.78 11.25
N VAL A 40 18.63 -12.10 11.31
CA VAL A 40 17.76 -13.09 10.64
C VAL A 40 16.32 -12.98 11.16
N ALA A 41 16.16 -12.89 12.48
CA ALA A 41 14.84 -12.75 13.11
C ALA A 41 14.09 -11.49 12.63
N LEU A 42 14.83 -10.39 12.42
CA LEU A 42 14.26 -9.14 11.90
C LEU A 42 13.76 -9.32 10.46
N LEU A 43 14.59 -9.88 9.59
CA LEU A 43 14.26 -10.14 8.18
C LEU A 43 13.07 -11.10 8.04
N CYS A 44 13.09 -12.23 8.74
CA CYS A 44 12.03 -13.24 8.68
C CYS A 44 10.68 -12.70 9.15
N ARG A 45 10.66 -11.80 10.14
CA ARG A 45 9.41 -11.18 10.61
C ARG A 45 8.88 -10.15 9.61
N GLY A 46 9.79 -9.40 8.98
CA GLY A 46 9.44 -8.30 8.08
C GLY A 46 9.09 -8.73 6.66
N SER A 47 9.35 -9.99 6.30
CA SER A 47 9.28 -10.45 4.92
C SER A 47 9.13 -11.97 4.86
N GLU A 48 8.07 -12.43 4.20
CA GLU A 48 7.85 -13.86 3.98
C GLU A 48 8.94 -14.46 3.09
N TYR A 49 9.48 -13.68 2.14
CA TYR A 49 10.60 -14.11 1.31
C TYR A 49 11.81 -14.52 2.15
N PHE A 50 12.19 -13.66 3.11
CA PHE A 50 13.29 -13.98 4.01
C PHE A 50 12.92 -15.06 5.01
N TYR A 51 11.67 -15.12 5.46
CA TYR A 51 11.17 -16.22 6.28
C TYR A 51 11.36 -17.56 5.58
N ASP A 52 10.82 -17.73 4.37
CA ASP A 52 10.91 -19.00 3.62
C ASP A 52 12.36 -19.39 3.34
N ARG A 53 13.20 -18.38 3.05
CA ARG A 53 14.60 -18.59 2.69
C ARG A 53 15.52 -18.88 3.88
N LEU A 54 15.24 -18.33 5.06
CA LEU A 54 16.12 -18.42 6.23
C LEU A 54 15.57 -19.32 7.35
N SER A 55 14.26 -19.54 7.41
CA SER A 55 13.63 -20.43 8.41
C SER A 55 13.84 -21.90 8.08
N ASN A 56 14.01 -22.25 6.80
CA ASN A 56 14.44 -23.57 6.36
C ASN A 56 15.95 -23.70 6.59
N ARG A 57 16.31 -24.02 7.84
CA ARG A 57 17.66 -24.19 8.37
C ARG A 57 18.41 -25.38 7.74
N ASP A 58 18.53 -25.44 6.41
CA ASP A 58 19.63 -26.20 5.84
C ASP A 58 20.91 -25.60 6.43
N ALA A 59 21.62 -26.40 7.22
CA ALA A 59 22.73 -25.98 8.06
C ALA A 59 23.88 -25.30 7.27
N ASP A 60 23.86 -25.40 5.94
CA ASP A 60 24.79 -24.75 5.03
C ASP A 60 24.41 -23.29 4.71
N MET A 61 23.15 -22.87 4.90
CA MET A 61 22.68 -21.51 4.56
C MET A 61 23.15 -20.44 5.56
N THR A 62 23.41 -20.80 6.83
CA THR A 62 23.93 -19.86 7.83
C THR A 62 25.31 -19.28 7.49
N HIS A 63 26.01 -19.89 6.52
CA HIS A 63 27.32 -19.44 6.08
C HIS A 63 27.34 -18.84 4.67
N LEU A 64 26.22 -18.89 3.94
CA LEU A 64 26.15 -18.40 2.56
C LEU A 64 25.58 -16.98 2.52
N PRO A 65 26.37 -15.99 2.07
CA PRO A 65 25.86 -14.64 1.92
C PRO A 65 24.71 -14.59 0.92
N LEU A 66 23.67 -13.82 1.25
CA LEU A 66 22.58 -13.55 0.33
C LEU A 66 23.01 -12.45 -0.64
N SER A 67 22.98 -12.73 -1.95
CA SER A 67 23.44 -11.79 -2.98
C SER A 67 22.27 -11.24 -3.79
N PHE A 68 22.22 -9.92 -3.92
CA PHE A 68 21.21 -9.13 -4.62
C PHE A 68 21.90 -8.12 -5.56
N PRO A 69 22.52 -8.59 -6.66
CA PRO A 69 23.35 -7.75 -7.51
C PRO A 69 22.58 -6.70 -8.32
N SER A 70 21.26 -6.90 -8.51
CA SER A 70 20.39 -5.98 -9.23
C SER A 70 19.81 -4.88 -8.34
N GLU A 71 19.89 -5.06 -7.01
CA GLU A 71 19.25 -4.17 -6.06
C GLU A 71 20.16 -3.03 -5.63
N ALA A 72 19.55 -1.87 -5.38
CA ALA A 72 20.26 -0.71 -4.85
C ALA A 72 20.43 -0.83 -3.32
N PRO A 73 21.64 -0.63 -2.76
CA PRO A 73 21.88 -0.65 -1.31
C PRO A 73 20.96 0.28 -0.50
N ALA A 74 20.58 1.42 -1.10
CA ALA A 74 19.68 2.40 -0.51
C ALA A 74 18.29 1.82 -0.16
N LEU A 75 17.75 0.93 -1.01
CA LEU A 75 16.43 0.30 -0.79
C LEU A 75 16.47 -0.58 0.47
N PHE A 76 17.51 -1.41 0.58
CA PHE A 76 17.75 -2.25 1.76
C PHE A 76 17.98 -1.42 3.03
N CYS A 77 18.71 -0.31 2.94
CA CYS A 77 18.92 0.57 4.08
C CYS A 77 17.60 1.11 4.65
N VAL A 78 16.69 1.57 3.79
CA VAL A 78 15.35 2.05 4.24
C VAL A 78 14.53 0.89 4.78
N PHE A 79 14.51 -0.24 4.08
CA PHE A 79 13.77 -1.42 4.52
C PHE A 79 14.21 -1.89 5.92
N LEU A 80 15.52 -2.07 6.13
CA LEU A 80 16.06 -2.48 7.44
C LEU A 80 15.83 -1.44 8.53
N THR A 81 15.90 -0.15 8.17
CA THR A 81 15.56 0.94 9.10
C THR A 81 14.09 0.84 9.51
N PHE A 82 13.19 0.69 8.55
CA PHE A 82 11.76 0.50 8.80
C PHE A 82 11.50 -0.73 9.68
N LEU A 83 12.13 -1.87 9.41
CA LEU A 83 11.96 -3.04 10.26
C LEU A 83 12.42 -2.79 11.70
N THR A 84 13.44 -1.95 11.89
CA THR A 84 13.99 -1.65 13.21
C THR A 84 13.14 -0.61 13.96
N THR A 85 12.68 0.44 13.29
CA THR A 85 12.09 1.63 13.92
C THR A 85 10.61 1.84 13.62
N GLY A 86 10.07 1.15 12.61
CA GLY A 86 8.75 1.40 12.03
C GLY A 86 8.65 2.68 11.21
N GLU A 87 9.75 3.39 11.03
CA GLU A 87 9.76 4.68 10.34
C GLU A 87 10.45 4.55 8.98
N LEU A 88 9.84 5.17 7.97
CA LEU A 88 10.44 5.32 6.66
C LEU A 88 11.50 6.43 6.71
N ARG A 89 12.74 6.07 7.04
CA ARG A 89 13.87 7.01 7.06
C ARG A 89 14.99 6.54 6.14
N HIS A 90 15.61 7.50 5.45
CA HIS A 90 16.84 7.28 4.70
C HIS A 90 18.01 7.95 5.44
N SER A 91 18.93 7.14 5.96
CA SER A 91 20.05 7.59 6.80
C SER A 91 20.99 8.62 6.13
N ASN A 92 21.04 8.64 4.79
CA ASN A 92 21.84 9.62 4.04
C ASN A 92 21.13 10.95 3.75
N LEU A 93 19.84 11.09 4.08
CA LEU A 93 19.12 12.38 3.98
C LEU A 93 19.34 13.17 5.27
N ARG A 94 20.42 13.95 5.32
CA ARG A 94 20.84 14.79 6.46
C ARG A 94 19.92 16.00 6.73
N SER A 95 18.61 15.78 6.87
CA SER A 95 17.64 16.82 7.22
C SER A 95 17.02 16.51 8.58
N SER A 96 17.28 17.35 9.58
CA SER A 96 16.64 17.31 10.91
C SER A 96 15.15 17.71 10.88
N THR A 97 14.59 17.99 9.71
CA THR A 97 13.18 18.34 9.52
C THR A 97 12.58 17.36 8.52
N ARG A 98 12.09 16.21 9.03
CA ARG A 98 11.44 15.09 8.32
C ARG A 98 12.25 14.54 7.11
N PRO A 99 12.59 13.25 7.06
CA PRO A 99 13.12 12.68 5.82
C PRO A 99 11.95 12.54 4.84
N ASP A 100 11.67 13.59 4.07
CA ASP A 100 10.77 13.49 2.92
C ASP A 100 11.43 12.55 1.90
N ILE A 101 11.05 11.27 1.96
CA ILE A 101 11.41 10.30 0.94
C ILE A 101 10.75 10.78 -0.36
N ALA A 102 11.54 11.05 -1.39
CA ALA A 102 10.99 11.49 -2.67
C ALA A 102 9.97 10.48 -3.19
N MET A 103 8.83 10.95 -3.72
CA MET A 103 7.77 10.07 -4.21
C MET A 103 8.28 9.04 -5.22
N ALA A 104 9.21 9.42 -6.11
CA ALA A 104 9.82 8.49 -7.06
C ALA A 104 10.54 7.32 -6.36
N PHE A 105 11.25 7.60 -5.26
CA PHE A 105 11.91 6.57 -4.47
C PHE A 105 10.92 5.73 -3.66
N ILE A 106 9.77 6.29 -3.23
CA ILE A 106 8.67 5.50 -2.66
C ILE A 106 8.16 4.46 -3.67
N VAL A 107 8.06 4.82 -4.96
CA VAL A 107 7.66 3.87 -6.02
C VAL A 107 8.65 2.72 -6.15
N GLU A 108 9.95 3.02 -6.12
CA GLU A 108 11.01 1.99 -6.15
C GLU A 108 10.94 1.07 -4.92
N LEU A 109 10.81 1.65 -3.72
CA LEU A 109 10.64 0.90 -2.47
C LEU A 109 9.37 0.04 -2.49
N PHE A 110 8.30 0.52 -3.14
CA PHE A 110 7.06 -0.23 -3.26
C PHE A 110 7.23 -1.46 -4.16
N ALA A 111 7.89 -1.30 -5.32
CA ALA A 111 8.23 -2.43 -6.18
C ALA A 111 9.14 -3.44 -5.47
N PHE A 112 10.17 -2.94 -4.76
CA PHE A 112 11.03 -3.74 -3.89
C PHE A 112 10.22 -4.52 -2.85
N SER A 113 9.27 -3.89 -2.16
CA SER A 113 8.46 -4.55 -1.13
C SER A 113 7.63 -5.71 -1.68
N ALA A 114 7.17 -5.62 -2.94
CA ALA A 114 6.43 -6.69 -3.61
C ALA A 114 7.35 -7.87 -3.96
N GLU A 115 8.55 -7.61 -4.45
CA GLU A 115 9.54 -8.66 -4.74
C GLU A 115 9.87 -9.46 -3.48
N PHE A 116 10.13 -8.76 -2.39
CA PHE A 116 10.53 -9.35 -1.11
C PHE A 116 9.36 -9.73 -0.19
N SER A 117 8.10 -9.76 -0.64
CA SER A 117 6.94 -10.13 0.22
C SER A 117 6.91 -9.35 1.56
N ALA A 118 7.23 -8.06 1.53
CA ALA A 118 7.30 -7.22 2.73
C ALA A 118 5.99 -6.44 2.93
N THR A 119 4.92 -7.13 3.26
CA THR A 119 3.55 -6.58 3.27
C THR A 119 3.37 -5.35 4.19
N THR A 120 3.87 -5.41 5.42
CA THR A 120 3.77 -4.28 6.36
C THR A 120 4.56 -3.06 5.89
N PHE A 121 5.73 -3.28 5.27
CA PHE A 121 6.52 -2.23 4.65
C PHE A 121 5.79 -1.62 3.45
N ARG A 122 5.17 -2.46 2.62
CA ARG A 122 4.34 -2.05 1.49
C ARG A 122 3.18 -1.15 1.92
N ASN A 123 2.48 -1.51 3.00
CA ASN A 123 1.39 -0.70 3.57
C ASN A 123 1.90 0.67 4.03
N ALA A 124 3.03 0.72 4.75
CA ALA A 124 3.63 1.98 5.17
C ALA A 124 4.04 2.88 3.98
N LEU A 125 4.50 2.29 2.88
CA LEU A 125 4.85 3.03 1.66
C LEU A 125 3.60 3.60 0.96
N LEU A 126 2.47 2.88 0.99
CA LEU A 126 1.18 3.41 0.52
C LEU A 126 0.73 4.61 1.34
N ASP A 127 0.87 4.54 2.67
CA ASP A 127 0.54 5.65 3.56
C ASP A 127 1.39 6.87 3.26
N ALA A 128 2.71 6.70 3.12
CA ALA A 128 3.61 7.77 2.77
C ALA A 128 3.26 8.38 1.40
N PHE A 129 3.00 7.54 0.40
CA PHE A 129 2.62 8.01 -0.94
C PHE A 129 1.29 8.78 -0.90
N PHE A 130 0.30 8.29 -0.18
CA PHE A 130 -0.99 8.97 0.02
C PHE A 130 -0.81 10.33 0.69
N LEU A 131 -0.02 10.40 1.77
CA LEU A 131 0.24 11.65 2.50
C LEU A 131 0.96 12.67 1.61
N HIS A 132 1.86 12.22 0.72
CA HIS A 132 2.42 13.08 -0.31
C HIS A 132 1.33 13.61 -1.25
N LEU A 133 0.47 12.73 -1.77
CA LEU A 133 -0.65 13.11 -2.65
C LEU A 133 -1.65 14.07 -1.98
N ALA A 134 -1.86 13.94 -0.68
CA ALA A 134 -2.75 14.79 0.11
C ALA A 134 -2.18 16.20 0.35
N SER A 135 -0.91 16.44 0.02
CA SER A 135 -0.28 17.76 0.19
C SER A 135 -0.94 18.82 -0.71
N PRO A 136 -1.45 19.94 -0.15
CA PRO A 136 -2.09 21.00 -0.94
C PRO A 136 -1.16 21.66 -1.98
N ALA A 137 0.14 21.55 -1.76
CA ALA A 137 1.17 22.09 -2.65
C ALA A 137 1.47 21.16 -3.84
N LEU A 138 1.08 19.88 -3.78
CA LEU A 138 1.38 18.95 -4.85
C LEU A 138 0.60 19.31 -6.12
N ARG A 139 1.29 19.15 -7.25
CA ARG A 139 0.71 19.28 -8.59
C ARG A 139 0.97 17.99 -9.35
N LEU A 140 0.11 17.67 -10.32
CA LEU A 140 0.23 16.44 -11.10
C LEU A 140 1.62 16.28 -11.75
N ARG A 141 2.24 17.38 -12.17
CA ARG A 141 3.59 17.39 -12.79
C ARG A 141 4.70 16.87 -11.87
N ASP A 142 4.47 16.94 -10.56
CA ASP A 142 5.40 16.52 -9.51
C ASP A 142 5.15 15.06 -9.08
N VAL A 143 4.01 14.48 -9.51
CA VAL A 143 3.66 13.08 -9.25
C VAL A 143 4.39 12.18 -10.24
N PRO A 144 5.05 11.10 -9.78
CA PRO A 144 5.84 10.22 -10.65
C PRO A 144 4.96 9.20 -11.41
N VAL A 145 3.96 9.69 -12.17
CA VAL A 145 2.95 8.83 -12.85
C VAL A 145 3.60 7.77 -13.75
N CYS A 146 4.59 8.15 -14.56
CA CYS A 146 5.30 7.19 -15.42
C CYS A 146 6.01 6.10 -14.60
N ALA A 147 6.72 6.49 -13.54
CA ALA A 147 7.44 5.54 -12.70
C ALA A 147 6.46 4.55 -12.04
N VAL A 148 5.30 5.01 -11.56
CA VAL A 148 4.26 4.12 -11.01
C VAL A 148 3.81 3.10 -12.06
N TYR A 149 3.55 3.53 -13.29
CA TYR A 149 3.06 2.66 -14.36
C TYR A 149 4.12 1.71 -14.91
N GLU A 150 5.40 2.07 -14.81
CA GLU A 150 6.54 1.25 -15.21
C GLU A 150 6.91 0.22 -14.14
N ALA A 151 6.81 0.60 -12.86
CA ALA A 151 7.22 -0.23 -11.74
C ALA A 151 6.12 -1.17 -11.21
N THR A 152 4.86 -0.98 -11.60
CA THR A 152 3.73 -1.72 -11.03
C THR A 152 2.83 -2.39 -12.07
N SER A 153 2.14 -3.46 -11.64
CA SER A 153 1.15 -4.16 -12.45
C SER A 153 -0.15 -3.35 -12.60
N SER A 154 -1.04 -3.78 -13.49
CA SER A 154 -2.36 -3.13 -13.66
C SER A 154 -3.29 -3.31 -12.46
N SER A 155 -3.05 -4.30 -11.60
CA SER A 155 -3.84 -4.55 -10.39
C SER A 155 -3.21 -3.94 -9.14
N SER A 156 -2.14 -3.16 -9.28
CA SER A 156 -1.39 -2.64 -8.14
C SER A 156 -2.18 -1.65 -7.30
N SER A 157 -2.19 -1.85 -5.98
CA SER A 157 -2.80 -0.89 -5.04
C SER A 157 -2.20 0.52 -5.11
N LEU A 158 -0.91 0.67 -5.42
CA LEU A 158 -0.28 1.99 -5.61
C LEU A 158 -0.81 2.70 -6.86
N ARG A 159 -0.95 1.97 -7.97
CA ARG A 159 -1.52 2.50 -9.21
C ARG A 159 -2.97 2.89 -9.02
N ASP A 160 -3.72 2.05 -8.32
CA ASP A 160 -5.12 2.32 -8.00
C ASP A 160 -5.32 3.56 -7.14
N MET A 161 -4.54 3.66 -6.06
CA MET A 161 -4.53 4.82 -5.19
C MET A 161 -4.20 6.10 -5.96
N LEU A 162 -3.17 6.06 -6.81
CA LEU A 162 -2.79 7.19 -7.67
C LEU A 162 -3.95 7.63 -8.55
N VAL A 163 -4.57 6.69 -9.27
CA VAL A 163 -5.69 6.99 -10.19
C VAL A 163 -6.87 7.58 -9.41
N THR A 164 -7.27 6.91 -8.33
CA THR A 164 -8.40 7.31 -7.50
C THR A 164 -8.23 8.71 -6.95
N VAL A 165 -7.05 9.02 -6.41
CA VAL A 165 -6.75 10.36 -5.88
C VAL A 165 -6.75 11.40 -6.99
N VAL A 166 -6.05 11.16 -8.11
CA VAL A 166 -5.95 12.16 -9.19
C VAL A 166 -7.30 12.42 -9.85
N VAL A 167 -8.15 11.42 -10.06
CA VAL A 167 -9.51 11.60 -10.60
C VAL A 167 -10.35 12.49 -9.67
N ASN A 168 -10.24 12.28 -8.36
CA ASN A 168 -11.07 12.94 -7.37
C ASN A 168 -10.56 14.34 -6.96
N THR A 169 -9.25 14.60 -7.06
CA THR A 169 -8.67 15.86 -6.56
C THR A 169 -7.86 16.63 -7.59
N GLY A 170 -7.62 16.05 -8.76
CA GLY A 170 -6.87 16.68 -9.83
C GLY A 170 -7.60 17.84 -10.49
N ASP A 171 -6.83 18.73 -11.13
CA ASP A 171 -7.33 19.84 -11.95
C ASP A 171 -7.12 19.49 -13.43
N VAL A 172 -8.16 19.68 -14.25
CA VAL A 172 -8.10 19.47 -15.70
C VAL A 172 -6.94 20.23 -16.35
N LYS A 173 -6.62 21.44 -15.86
CA LYS A 173 -5.51 22.25 -16.38
C LYS A 173 -4.16 21.62 -16.11
N ASP A 174 -4.02 20.89 -15.00
CA ASP A 174 -2.79 20.18 -14.68
C ASP A 174 -2.64 18.93 -15.56
N VAL A 175 -3.74 18.27 -15.90
CA VAL A 175 -3.76 17.17 -16.89
C VAL A 175 -3.36 17.70 -18.27
N GLU A 176 -3.98 18.77 -18.75
CA GLU A 176 -3.65 19.41 -20.05
C GLU A 176 -2.18 19.82 -20.13
N ARG A 177 -1.63 20.43 -19.07
CA ARG A 177 -0.21 20.82 -19.02
C ARG A 177 0.77 19.65 -19.03
N CYS A 178 0.32 18.47 -18.62
CA CYS A 178 1.15 17.29 -18.50
C CYS A 178 0.83 16.24 -19.58
N GLU A 179 -0.10 16.51 -20.51
CA GLU A 179 -0.65 15.54 -21.46
C GLU A 179 0.45 14.74 -22.18
N ASP A 180 1.46 15.42 -22.72
CA ASP A 180 2.56 14.79 -23.47
C ASP A 180 3.44 13.85 -22.63
N ARG A 181 3.37 13.95 -21.30
CA ARG A 181 4.14 13.15 -20.35
C ARG A 181 3.32 12.05 -19.70
N LEU A 182 1.99 12.10 -19.79
CA LEU A 182 1.13 11.12 -19.12
C LEU A 182 1.03 9.83 -19.95
N PRO A 183 1.22 8.65 -19.33
CA PRO A 183 0.97 7.39 -20.01
C PRO A 183 -0.46 7.32 -20.52
N LYS A 184 -0.69 6.93 -21.77
CA LYS A 184 -2.07 6.78 -22.30
C LYS A 184 -2.93 5.84 -21.45
N ARG A 185 -2.32 4.79 -20.90
CA ARG A 185 -2.99 3.85 -19.99
C ARG A 185 -3.48 4.54 -18.71
N PHE A 186 -2.76 5.55 -18.22
CA PHE A 186 -3.17 6.30 -17.04
C PHE A 186 -4.47 7.07 -17.28
N LEU A 187 -4.58 7.76 -18.41
CA LEU A 187 -5.81 8.46 -18.77
C LEU A 187 -7.01 7.50 -18.92
N VAL A 188 -6.78 6.32 -19.50
CA VAL A 188 -7.82 5.28 -19.61
C VAL A 188 -8.26 4.79 -18.23
N ASP A 189 -7.32 4.54 -17.31
CA ASP A 189 -7.65 4.09 -15.96
C ASP A 189 -8.39 5.19 -15.17
N CYS A 190 -8.04 6.47 -15.37
CA CYS A 190 -8.80 7.60 -14.82
C CYS A 190 -10.25 7.64 -15.30
N LEU A 191 -10.48 7.41 -16.59
CA LEU A 191 -11.85 7.40 -17.14
C LEU A 191 -12.67 6.24 -16.59
N LYS A 192 -12.06 5.05 -16.43
CA LYS A 192 -12.71 3.89 -15.83
C LYS A 192 -13.08 4.13 -14.37
N ALA A 193 -12.14 4.65 -13.58
CA ALA A 193 -12.40 4.96 -12.17
C ALA A 193 -13.51 6.00 -12.03
N ALA A 194 -13.54 7.01 -12.92
CA ALA A 194 -14.61 8.01 -12.92
C ALA A 194 -15.98 7.43 -13.30
N GLU A 195 -16.02 6.49 -14.25
CA GLU A 195 -17.24 5.76 -14.62
C GLU A 195 -17.73 4.85 -13.47
N GLU A 196 -16.81 4.13 -12.82
CA GLU A 196 -17.12 3.27 -11.66
C GLU A 196 -17.68 4.06 -10.47
N ASP A 197 -17.15 5.25 -10.23
CA ASP A 197 -17.56 6.15 -9.12
C ASP A 197 -18.75 7.07 -9.49
N ASP A 198 -19.26 7.02 -10.73
CA ASP A 198 -20.29 7.94 -11.27
C ASP A 198 -19.95 9.43 -11.07
N ILE A 199 -18.71 9.81 -11.40
CA ILE A 199 -18.21 11.18 -11.26
C ILE A 199 -17.66 11.74 -12.57
N VAL A 200 -17.65 13.08 -12.65
CA VAL A 200 -16.88 13.79 -13.69
C VAL A 200 -15.42 13.90 -13.22
N PRO A 201 -14.45 13.31 -13.94
CA PRO A 201 -13.05 13.35 -13.52
C PRO A 201 -12.53 14.77 -13.53
N PHE A 202 -11.70 15.12 -12.55
CA PHE A 202 -11.06 16.44 -12.41
C PHE A 202 -12.05 17.61 -12.28
N GLY A 203 -13.33 17.33 -11.99
CA GLY A 203 -14.40 18.32 -11.92
C GLY A 203 -14.60 18.94 -10.53
N LYS A 204 -13.99 18.36 -9.48
CA LYS A 204 -14.19 18.80 -8.11
C LYS A 204 -13.51 20.13 -7.84
N SER A 205 -14.19 21.01 -7.11
CA SER A 205 -13.57 22.22 -6.57
C SER A 205 -12.47 21.87 -5.57
N SER A 206 -11.53 22.80 -5.33
CA SER A 206 -10.47 22.58 -4.33
C SER A 206 -10.99 22.36 -2.91
N ARG A 207 -12.25 22.72 -2.62
CA ARG A 207 -12.88 22.46 -1.32
C ARG A 207 -13.41 21.03 -1.26
N GLU A 208 -14.18 20.60 -2.25
CA GLU A 208 -14.70 19.22 -2.34
C GLU A 208 -13.56 18.20 -2.42
N GLY A 209 -12.47 18.52 -3.11
CA GLY A 209 -11.28 17.67 -3.14
C GLY A 209 -10.64 17.49 -1.75
N ARG A 210 -10.64 18.51 -0.90
CA ARG A 210 -10.14 18.39 0.48
C ARG A 210 -11.07 17.58 1.38
N GLU A 211 -12.37 17.85 1.32
CA GLU A 211 -13.37 17.07 2.06
C GLU A 211 -13.29 15.58 1.66
N TRP A 212 -13.08 15.30 0.37
CA TRP A 212 -12.85 13.94 -0.12
C TRP A 212 -11.53 13.34 0.39
N MET A 213 -10.43 14.10 0.44
CA MET A 213 -9.16 13.61 0.99
C MET A 213 -9.27 13.23 2.47
N ASP A 214 -9.94 14.06 3.27
CA ASP A 214 -10.16 13.78 4.69
C ASP A 214 -10.98 12.50 4.87
N TRP A 215 -12.07 12.34 4.09
CA TRP A 215 -12.85 11.10 4.05
C TRP A 215 -12.02 9.89 3.59
N LYS A 216 -11.18 10.06 2.57
CA LYS A 216 -10.37 8.98 2.01
C LYS A 216 -9.30 8.53 3.00
N MET A 217 -8.70 9.45 3.76
CA MET A 217 -7.68 9.17 4.77
C MET A 217 -8.14 8.14 5.80
N GLU A 218 -9.41 8.16 6.20
CA GLU A 218 -10.00 7.19 7.15
C GLU A 218 -10.18 5.79 6.54
N ARG A 219 -10.06 5.66 5.22
CA ARG A 219 -10.38 4.44 4.46
C ARG A 219 -9.19 3.82 3.76
N VAL A 220 -8.03 4.48 3.76
CA VAL A 220 -6.82 4.00 3.08
C VAL A 220 -6.44 2.59 3.53
N CYS A 221 -6.47 2.33 4.84
CA CYS A 221 -6.19 1.01 5.39
C CYS A 221 -7.15 -0.04 4.81
N LYS A 222 -8.46 0.17 4.95
CA LYS A 222 -9.49 -0.76 4.47
C LYS A 222 -9.41 -1.04 2.97
N GLU A 223 -9.03 -0.06 2.16
CA GLU A 223 -9.11 -0.16 0.70
C GLU A 223 -7.79 -0.60 0.04
N TYR A 224 -6.64 -0.28 0.64
CA TYR A 224 -5.35 -0.48 0.00
C TYR A 224 -4.35 -1.28 0.81
N HIS A 225 -4.50 -1.39 2.13
CA HIS A 225 -3.59 -2.23 2.92
C HIS A 225 -3.94 -3.69 2.73
N VAL A 226 -2.91 -4.53 2.81
CA VAL A 226 -3.07 -5.97 2.86
C VAL A 226 -2.84 -6.40 4.30
N HIS A 227 -3.84 -7.08 4.85
CA HIS A 227 -3.84 -7.68 6.18
C HIS A 227 -4.06 -9.18 6.03
N HIS A 228 -3.49 -9.98 6.92
CA HIS A 228 -3.72 -11.42 6.89
C HIS A 228 -5.15 -11.69 7.41
N GLU A 229 -5.88 -12.59 6.74
CA GLU A 229 -7.33 -12.83 6.92
C GLU A 229 -7.72 -13.36 8.31
N ASP A 230 -6.76 -13.66 9.19
CA ASP A 230 -6.99 -14.26 10.51
C ASP A 230 -7.75 -13.35 11.50
N ASP A 231 -8.11 -12.12 11.09
CA ASP A 231 -8.70 -11.10 11.95
C ASP A 231 -10.13 -10.67 11.56
N GLU A 232 -10.73 -11.23 10.50
CA GLU A 232 -12.05 -10.78 10.00
C GLU A 232 -13.27 -11.49 10.65
N ASP A 233 -13.06 -12.48 11.53
CA ASP A 233 -14.14 -13.27 12.13
C ASP A 233 -14.83 -12.61 13.34
N ASP A 234 -14.28 -11.53 13.91
CA ASP A 234 -14.80 -10.95 15.16
C ASP A 234 -15.89 -9.86 14.98
N ASP A 235 -16.04 -9.28 13.79
CA ASP A 235 -17.00 -8.17 13.56
C ASP A 235 -18.43 -8.63 13.18
N MET A 236 -18.71 -9.94 13.12
CA MET A 236 -20.03 -10.48 12.76
C MET A 236 -20.92 -10.90 13.95
N MET A 237 -20.57 -10.52 15.19
CA MET A 237 -21.23 -11.03 16.41
C MET A 237 -22.01 -10.00 17.25
N LEU A 238 -22.39 -8.83 16.71
CA LEU A 238 -23.15 -7.81 17.47
C LEU A 238 -24.55 -7.45 16.94
N ASP A 239 -25.16 -8.31 16.13
CA ASP A 239 -26.63 -8.33 15.98
C ASP A 239 -27.21 -9.44 16.87
N ASN A 240 -26.96 -9.35 18.18
CA ASN A 240 -27.75 -10.12 19.15
C ASN A 240 -29.10 -9.42 19.25
N ASP A 241 -30.03 -9.86 18.40
CA ASP A 241 -31.47 -9.66 18.50
C ASP A 241 -31.95 -10.11 19.88
N GLY A 242 -31.74 -9.24 20.87
CA GLY A 242 -32.40 -9.34 22.15
C GLY A 242 -33.88 -9.08 21.92
N ASP A 243 -34.61 -10.19 21.77
CA ASP A 243 -36.05 -10.36 21.90
C ASP A 243 -36.72 -9.14 22.56
N LYS A 244 -37.26 -8.26 21.71
CA LYS A 244 -38.33 -7.36 22.13
C LYS A 244 -39.62 -8.14 21.95
N ASP A 245 -40.07 -8.70 23.06
CA ASP A 245 -41.45 -9.16 23.23
C ASP A 245 -42.40 -8.07 22.71
N MET A 246 -43.14 -8.44 21.66
CA MET A 246 -44.22 -7.66 21.10
C MET A 246 -45.48 -7.88 21.93
N ASP A 247 -45.88 -6.86 22.68
CA ASP A 247 -47.28 -6.66 23.03
C ASP A 247 -47.77 -5.42 22.27
N GLY A 248 -48.73 -5.66 21.38
CA GLY A 248 -49.15 -4.74 20.33
C GLY A 248 -50.09 -3.63 20.75
N ASP A 249 -50.45 -2.81 19.76
CA ASP A 249 -51.84 -2.39 19.53
C ASP A 249 -51.97 -1.86 18.11
N ASP A 250 -53.10 -2.18 17.50
CA ASP A 250 -53.47 -1.91 16.11
C ASP A 250 -53.57 -0.41 15.81
N ARG A 251 -53.08 -0.01 14.62
CA ARG A 251 -53.77 0.97 13.75
C ARG A 251 -53.18 1.03 12.35
N ASP A 252 -53.98 0.44 11.47
CA ASP A 252 -54.13 0.68 10.04
C ASP A 252 -54.15 2.18 9.70
N ASP A 253 -53.34 2.58 8.71
CA ASP A 253 -53.69 3.60 7.72
C ASP A 253 -52.63 3.64 6.61
N GLY A 254 -52.98 3.05 5.48
CA GLY A 254 -52.12 2.93 4.31
C GLY A 254 -51.63 4.26 3.74
N ARG A 255 -50.39 4.25 3.27
CA ARG A 255 -49.93 5.09 2.15
C ARG A 255 -48.72 4.45 1.48
N ASP A 256 -49.03 3.97 0.29
CA ASP A 256 -48.15 3.47 -0.76
C ASP A 256 -47.18 4.58 -1.23
N ARG A 257 -45.89 4.40 -0.94
CA ARG A 257 -44.78 5.07 -1.61
C ARG A 257 -43.63 4.08 -1.72
N GLY A 258 -43.38 3.65 -2.96
CA GLY A 258 -42.29 2.75 -3.32
C GLY A 258 -40.93 3.36 -2.96
N GLU A 259 -40.22 2.66 -2.08
CA GLU A 259 -38.81 2.85 -1.79
C GLU A 259 -38.02 1.79 -2.55
N GLY A 260 -37.05 2.26 -3.34
CA GLY A 260 -36.12 1.39 -4.04
C GLY A 260 -35.12 0.79 -3.05
N GLU A 261 -35.12 -0.54 -2.95
CA GLU A 261 -34.11 -1.31 -2.25
C GLU A 261 -32.73 -1.09 -2.90
N ILE A 262 -31.82 -0.45 -2.16
CA ILE A 262 -30.37 -0.59 -2.40
C ILE A 262 -29.84 -1.48 -1.27
N GLY A 263 -30.10 -2.78 -1.42
CA GLY A 263 -29.59 -3.83 -0.56
C GLY A 263 -28.32 -4.44 -1.16
N GLY A 264 -27.16 -3.95 -0.75
CA GLY A 264 -25.86 -4.52 -1.09
C GLY A 264 -25.10 -4.91 0.18
N LYS A 265 -25.43 -6.06 0.79
CA LYS A 265 -24.59 -6.70 1.81
C LYS A 265 -23.32 -7.23 1.12
N GLY A 266 -22.32 -6.37 0.99
CA GLY A 266 -21.00 -6.76 0.52
C GLY A 266 -20.28 -7.56 1.59
N LYS A 267 -20.04 -8.85 1.32
CA LYS A 267 -18.97 -9.59 2.01
C LYS A 267 -17.69 -8.79 1.83
N LEU A 268 -17.14 -8.27 2.91
CA LEU A 268 -15.77 -7.75 2.94
C LEU A 268 -14.87 -8.98 2.95
N GLY A 269 -14.65 -9.56 1.78
CA GLY A 269 -13.41 -10.27 1.53
C GLY A 269 -12.39 -9.25 1.03
N ILE A 270 -11.11 -9.62 1.11
CA ILE A 270 -10.04 -8.94 0.37
C ILE A 270 -10.58 -8.53 -1.00
N SER A 271 -10.43 -7.25 -1.36
CA SER A 271 -10.96 -6.77 -2.64
C SER A 271 -10.49 -7.71 -3.75
N GLU A 272 -11.38 -8.12 -4.65
CA GLU A 272 -11.05 -9.05 -5.74
C GLU A 272 -9.81 -8.59 -6.52
N LYS A 273 -9.57 -7.27 -6.52
CA LYS A 273 -8.40 -6.60 -7.09
C LYS A 273 -7.10 -6.96 -6.38
N THR A 274 -7.07 -6.90 -5.04
CA THR A 274 -5.91 -7.28 -4.23
C THR A 274 -5.61 -8.78 -4.38
N GLN A 275 -6.63 -9.63 -4.42
CA GLN A 275 -6.46 -11.08 -4.66
C GLN A 275 -5.83 -11.37 -6.02
N ARG A 276 -6.29 -10.67 -7.08
CA ARG A 276 -5.70 -10.78 -8.42
C ARG A 276 -4.24 -10.32 -8.45
N GLU A 277 -3.88 -9.31 -7.67
CA GLU A 277 -2.50 -8.85 -7.58
C GLU A 277 -1.57 -9.86 -6.92
N LEU A 278 -1.99 -10.45 -5.78
CA LEU A 278 -1.23 -11.49 -5.10
C LEU A 278 -1.05 -12.72 -6.00
N ALA A 279 -2.11 -13.13 -6.71
CA ALA A 279 -2.03 -14.22 -7.69
C ALA A 279 -1.07 -13.91 -8.86
N PHE A 280 -1.00 -12.66 -9.31
CA PHE A 280 -0.05 -12.23 -10.33
C PHE A 280 1.40 -12.28 -9.83
N ILE A 281 1.67 -11.79 -8.61
CA ILE A 281 3.00 -11.84 -7.99
C ILE A 281 3.45 -13.29 -7.83
N GLU A 282 2.56 -14.17 -7.37
CA GLU A 282 2.84 -15.60 -7.25
C GLU A 282 3.10 -16.25 -8.63
N GLY A 283 2.36 -15.85 -9.66
CA GLY A 283 2.59 -16.25 -11.05
C GLY A 283 3.96 -15.80 -11.59
N MET A 284 4.38 -14.57 -11.30
CA MET A 284 5.70 -14.05 -11.66
C MET A 284 6.82 -14.81 -10.95
N ARG A 285 6.65 -15.17 -9.67
CA ARG A 285 7.61 -16.02 -8.94
C ARG A 285 7.80 -17.39 -9.58
N LYS A 286 6.71 -17.99 -10.08
CA LYS A 286 6.75 -19.29 -10.79
C LYS A 286 7.45 -19.21 -12.14
N LEU A 287 7.47 -18.02 -12.75
CA LEU A 287 8.10 -17.76 -14.06
C LEU A 287 9.58 -17.35 -13.98
N ASN A 288 10.18 -17.33 -12.79
CA ASN A 288 11.61 -17.05 -12.63
C ASN A 288 12.44 -18.21 -13.21
N ILE A 289 12.59 -18.19 -14.53
CA ILE A 289 13.56 -18.94 -15.32
C ILE A 289 14.93 -18.55 -14.77
N ARG A 290 15.62 -19.52 -14.17
CA ARG A 290 17.02 -19.41 -13.79
C ARG A 290 17.82 -19.02 -15.04
N TYR A 291 18.29 -17.78 -15.09
CA TYR A 291 19.41 -17.37 -15.94
C TYR A 291 20.70 -17.46 -15.13
#